data_AF-X0S5U4-F1
#
_entry.id   AF-X0S5U4-F1
#
_cell.length_a   1.000
_cell.length_b   1.000
_cell.length_c   1.000
_cell.angle_alpha   90.00
_cell.angle_beta   90.00
_cell.angle_gamma   90.00
#
_symmetry.space_group_name_H-M   'P 1'
#
loop_
_entity.id
_entity.type
_entity.pdbx_description
1 polymer ?
#
loop_
_entity_poly.entity_id
_entity_poly.type
_entity_poly.pdbx_seq_one_letter_code
_entity_poly.pdbx_strand_id
1 'polypeptide(L)'
;MMKMDWNSELKNSICTVDQLRKYTDLSHDAEMQLQRIIKRHPMRITPYYMSLIDWDNPSDPIKKMAIPSLEEFNLEGSYDTSGEAENTKLPGLQHKYEQTALILSTNKCATYCRYCFRKRLVGLPSKEVIKRFDDAVEYIKQHEEINNVLISGGDPLVLSNEIIESFLAVLSDISHLKFIRFGSRTPVVLPSRFEDERAN
;
A
#
# COMPACT_ATOMS: atom_id res chain seq x y z
N MET A 1 -15.65 -23.84 -2.97
CA MET A 1 -15.42 -22.62 -2.15
C MET A 1 -15.91 -21.45 -2.98
N MET A 2 -16.96 -20.72 -2.57
CA MET A 2 -17.38 -19.51 -3.28
C MET A 2 -16.20 -18.54 -3.32
N LYS A 3 -15.78 -18.12 -4.52
CA LYS A 3 -14.76 -17.08 -4.69
C LYS A 3 -15.30 -15.80 -4.05
N MET A 4 -14.58 -15.32 -3.04
CA MET A 4 -14.97 -14.10 -2.35
C MET A 4 -14.57 -12.91 -3.22
N ASP A 5 -15.52 -12.03 -3.52
CA ASP A 5 -15.24 -10.75 -4.17
C ASP A 5 -14.11 -10.00 -3.42
N TRP A 6 -13.19 -9.39 -4.18
CA TRP A 6 -12.00 -8.75 -3.61
C TRP A 6 -12.36 -7.59 -2.68
N ASN A 7 -13.48 -6.89 -2.90
CA ASN A 7 -13.94 -5.86 -1.97
C ASN A 7 -14.38 -6.48 -0.65
N SER A 8 -15.10 -7.60 -0.70
CA SER A 8 -15.45 -8.38 0.49
C SER A 8 -14.19 -8.88 1.22
N GLU A 9 -13.20 -9.37 0.49
CA GLU A 9 -11.93 -9.80 1.07
C GLU A 9 -11.18 -8.65 1.78
N LEU A 10 -11.12 -7.48 1.15
CA LEU A 10 -10.55 -6.29 1.76
C LEU A 10 -11.32 -5.83 3.01
N LYS A 11 -12.64 -5.97 3.05
CA LYS A 11 -13.47 -5.65 4.22
C LYS A 11 -13.23 -6.63 5.37
N ASN A 12 -12.97 -7.89 5.06
CA ASN A 12 -12.71 -8.97 6.02
C ASN A 12 -11.24 -9.07 6.45
N SER A 13 -10.42 -8.03 6.17
CA SER A 13 -9.02 -8.00 6.60
C SER A 13 -8.87 -8.04 8.12
N ILE A 14 -7.82 -8.71 8.58
CA ILE A 14 -7.39 -8.77 9.97
C ILE A 14 -6.66 -7.46 10.29
N CYS A 15 -7.26 -6.63 11.13
CA CYS A 15 -6.79 -5.30 11.50
C CYS A 15 -6.57 -5.13 13.01
N THR A 16 -7.13 -6.01 13.84
CA THR A 16 -7.03 -5.94 15.30
C THR A 16 -6.36 -7.19 15.89
N VAL A 17 -5.84 -7.06 17.11
CA VAL A 17 -5.26 -8.20 17.84
C VAL A 17 -6.34 -9.25 18.13
N ASP A 18 -7.57 -8.85 18.45
CA ASP A 18 -8.69 -9.78 18.68
C ASP A 18 -8.99 -10.65 17.45
N GLN A 19 -8.92 -10.07 16.25
CA GLN A 19 -9.07 -10.84 15.02
C GLN A 19 -7.90 -11.79 14.79
N LEU A 20 -6.67 -11.38 15.16
CA LEU A 20 -5.47 -12.21 15.04
C LEU A 20 -5.49 -13.42 16.00
N ARG A 21 -6.09 -13.29 17.18
CA ARG A 21 -6.22 -14.38 18.18
C ARG A 21 -6.95 -15.62 17.66
N LYS A 22 -7.70 -15.50 16.56
CA LYS A 22 -8.35 -16.64 15.90
C LYS A 22 -7.36 -17.60 15.25
N TYR A 23 -6.11 -17.16 15.02
CA TYR A 23 -5.09 -17.92 14.30
C TYR A 23 -3.92 -18.35 15.17
N THR A 24 -3.67 -17.65 16.28
CA THR A 24 -2.57 -17.96 17.20
C THR A 24 -2.95 -17.57 18.60
N ASP A 25 -2.52 -18.39 19.56
CA ASP A 25 -2.58 -18.04 20.97
C ASP A 25 -1.58 -16.92 21.25
N LEU A 26 -2.03 -15.90 21.98
CA LEU A 26 -1.23 -14.77 22.41
C LEU A 26 -1.34 -14.65 23.93
N SER A 27 -0.20 -14.48 24.60
CA SER A 27 -0.20 -14.12 26.01
C SER A 27 -0.80 -12.71 26.19
N HIS A 28 -1.32 -12.43 27.38
CA HIS A 28 -1.92 -11.12 27.67
C HIS A 28 -0.91 -9.96 27.48
N ASP A 29 0.36 -10.19 27.85
CA ASP A 29 1.43 -9.21 27.64
C ASP A 29 1.71 -8.97 26.15
N ALA A 30 1.83 -10.04 25.35
CA ALA A 30 2.00 -9.94 23.91
C ALA A 30 0.83 -9.18 23.26
N GLU A 31 -0.40 -9.47 23.68
CA GLU A 31 -1.61 -8.77 23.21
C GLU A 31 -1.53 -7.26 23.46
N MET A 32 -1.23 -6.85 24.70
CA MET A 32 -1.08 -5.43 25.05
C MET A 32 0.02 -4.73 24.23
N GLN A 33 1.15 -5.41 24.03
CA GLN A 33 2.28 -4.87 23.27
C GLN A 33 1.94 -4.73 21.78
N LEU A 34 1.30 -5.73 21.17
CA LEU A 34 0.84 -5.66 19.78
C LEU A 34 -0.20 -4.56 19.58
N GLN A 35 -1.13 -4.37 20.52
CA GLN A 35 -2.10 -3.27 20.46
C GLN A 35 -1.39 -1.89 20.44
N ARG A 36 -0.33 -1.72 21.23
CA ARG A 36 0.47 -0.48 21.23
C ARG A 36 1.19 -0.27 19.90
N ILE A 37 1.75 -1.34 19.31
CA ILE A 37 2.39 -1.26 17.99
C ILE A 37 1.38 -0.89 16.91
N ILE A 38 0.21 -1.54 16.88
CA ILE A 38 -0.82 -1.31 15.87
C ILE A 38 -1.36 0.12 15.89
N LYS A 39 -1.43 0.76 17.07
CA LYS A 39 -1.79 2.19 17.17
C LYS A 39 -0.83 3.12 16.44
N ARG A 40 0.46 2.75 16.37
CA ARG A 40 1.51 3.52 15.69
C ARG A 40 1.71 3.07 14.24
N HIS A 41 1.67 1.77 14.02
CA HIS A 41 1.98 1.08 12.77
C HIS A 41 0.86 0.10 12.47
N PRO A 42 -0.23 0.59 11.84
CA PRO A 42 -1.45 -0.17 11.63
C PRO A 42 -1.19 -1.55 11.04
N MET A 43 -2.01 -2.52 11.45
CA MET A 43 -2.04 -3.84 10.86
C MET A 43 -3.23 -3.94 9.94
N ARG A 44 -3.01 -4.55 8.78
CA ARG A 44 -4.06 -4.99 7.87
C ARG A 44 -3.51 -6.18 7.11
N ILE A 45 -4.20 -7.30 7.13
CA ILE A 45 -3.80 -8.54 6.46
C ILE A 45 -5.04 -9.13 5.81
N THR A 46 -4.99 -9.38 4.51
CA THR A 46 -6.11 -10.02 3.80
C THR A 46 -6.30 -11.46 4.26
N PRO A 47 -7.52 -12.00 4.25
CA PRO A 47 -7.77 -13.41 4.49
C PRO A 47 -6.92 -14.35 3.62
N TYR A 48 -6.75 -14.05 2.33
CA TYR A 48 -5.85 -14.82 1.46
C TYR A 48 -4.42 -14.83 1.99
N TYR A 49 -3.83 -13.65 2.25
CA TYR A 49 -2.43 -13.59 2.65
C TYR A 49 -2.20 -14.19 4.05
N MET A 50 -3.19 -14.10 4.94
CA MET A 50 -3.20 -14.79 6.23
C MET A 50 -3.20 -16.33 6.06
N SER A 51 -3.95 -16.85 5.08
CA SER A 51 -4.03 -18.29 4.82
C SER A 51 -2.74 -18.93 4.30
N LEU A 52 -1.79 -18.10 3.83
CA LEU A 52 -0.49 -18.57 3.35
C LEU A 52 0.53 -18.77 4.49
N ILE A 53 0.22 -18.36 5.71
CA ILE A 53 1.11 -18.53 6.86
C ILE A 53 1.11 -20.00 7.28
N ASP A 54 2.30 -20.61 7.31
CA ASP A 54 2.51 -21.87 7.98
C ASP A 54 2.64 -21.64 9.49
N TRP A 55 1.57 -21.98 10.24
CA TRP A 55 1.50 -21.75 11.68
C TRP A 55 2.35 -22.74 12.50
N ASP A 56 2.71 -23.88 11.92
CA ASP A 56 3.60 -24.86 12.55
C ASP A 56 5.07 -24.44 12.46
N ASN A 57 5.39 -23.50 11.56
CA ASN A 57 6.72 -22.92 11.41
C ASN A 57 6.86 -21.59 12.18
N PRO A 58 7.56 -21.55 13.33
CA PRO A 58 7.75 -20.31 14.09
C PRO A 58 8.56 -19.25 13.32
N SER A 59 9.31 -19.67 12.30
CA SER A 59 10.12 -18.80 11.44
C SER A 59 9.49 -18.47 10.09
N ASP A 60 8.20 -18.76 9.90
CA ASP A 60 7.48 -18.53 8.65
C ASP A 60 7.73 -17.09 8.11
N PRO A 61 8.16 -16.96 6.84
CA PRO A 61 8.52 -15.67 6.28
C PRO A 61 7.31 -14.76 6.05
N ILE A 62 6.13 -15.31 5.74
CA ILE A 62 4.91 -14.52 5.52
C ILE A 62 4.43 -13.93 6.84
N LYS A 63 4.48 -14.71 7.92
CA LYS A 63 4.21 -14.26 9.30
C LYS A 63 5.10 -13.09 9.67
N LYS A 64 6.42 -13.19 9.46
CA LYS A 64 7.38 -12.08 9.72
C LYS A 64 7.08 -10.82 8.91
N MET A 65 6.56 -10.98 7.69
CA MET A 65 6.20 -9.88 6.81
C MET A 65 4.84 -9.23 7.13
N ALA A 66 3.92 -9.95 7.78
CA ALA A 66 2.53 -9.57 8.00
C ALA A 66 2.19 -9.21 9.45
N ILE A 67 2.65 -10.01 10.41
CA ILE A 67 2.30 -9.90 11.83
C ILE A 67 3.27 -8.95 12.52
N PRO A 68 2.79 -7.96 13.31
CA PRO A 68 3.68 -7.06 14.02
C PRO A 68 4.58 -7.78 15.04
N SER A 69 5.76 -7.24 15.26
CA SER A 69 6.73 -7.75 16.24
C SER A 69 7.18 -6.68 17.23
N LEU A 70 7.66 -7.10 18.41
CA LEU A 70 8.15 -6.20 19.45
C LEU A 70 9.34 -5.34 19.02
N GLU A 71 10.14 -5.81 18.06
CA GLU A 71 11.24 -5.06 17.45
C GLU A 71 10.78 -3.73 16.83
N GLU A 72 9.50 -3.58 16.53
CA GLU A 72 8.95 -2.34 15.97
C GLU A 72 8.79 -1.22 17.00
N PHE A 73 9.06 -1.49 18.27
CA PHE A 73 9.29 -0.44 19.26
C PHE A 73 10.67 0.20 19.12
N ASN A 74 11.62 -0.43 18.43
CA ASN A 74 12.87 0.22 18.07
C ASN A 74 12.58 1.26 16.97
N LEU A 75 12.93 2.51 17.26
CA LEU A 75 12.69 3.68 16.41
C LEU A 75 13.99 4.25 15.83
N GLU A 76 15.10 3.55 15.99
CA GLU A 76 16.36 3.92 15.37
C GLU A 76 16.19 4.03 13.84
N GLY A 77 16.93 4.96 13.25
CA GLY A 77 16.86 5.28 11.83
C GLY A 77 15.95 6.48 11.52
N SER A 78 15.39 6.49 10.32
CA SER A 78 14.57 7.58 9.78
C SER A 78 13.25 7.05 9.26
N TYR A 79 12.18 7.84 9.40
CA TYR A 79 10.89 7.57 8.76
C TYR A 79 10.88 7.93 7.26
N ASP A 80 11.84 8.74 6.82
CA ASP A 80 12.11 9.03 5.42
C ASP A 80 13.43 8.38 5.00
N THR A 81 13.43 7.05 4.93
CA THR A 81 14.62 6.26 4.60
C THR A 81 15.12 6.48 3.17
N SER A 82 14.26 6.94 2.26
CA SER A 82 14.57 7.12 0.84
C SER A 82 14.73 8.58 0.41
N GLY A 83 14.62 9.54 1.35
CA GLY A 83 14.70 10.97 1.07
C GLY A 83 13.56 11.46 0.17
N GLU A 84 12.35 10.91 0.32
CA GLU A 84 11.18 11.29 -0.49
C GLU A 84 10.82 12.76 -0.31
N ALA A 85 11.06 13.34 0.88
CA ALA A 85 10.78 14.74 1.15
C ALA A 85 11.55 15.68 0.21
N GLU A 86 12.84 15.41 -0.02
CA GLU A 86 13.70 16.23 -0.88
C GLU A 86 13.28 16.22 -2.35
N ASN A 87 12.59 15.16 -2.77
CA ASN A 87 12.17 14.95 -4.15
C ASN A 87 10.72 15.36 -4.40
N THR A 88 9.98 15.73 -3.35
CA THR A 88 8.56 16.12 -3.43
C THR A 88 8.44 17.54 -3.98
N LYS A 89 7.69 17.69 -5.08
CA LYS A 89 7.46 19.00 -5.73
C LYS A 89 6.17 19.66 -5.26
N LEU A 90 5.17 18.82 -4.99
CA LEU A 90 3.89 19.19 -4.36
C LEU A 90 3.33 17.96 -3.63
N PRO A 91 2.37 18.11 -2.70
CA PRO A 91 1.83 16.98 -1.96
C PRO A 91 1.35 15.85 -2.87
N GLY A 92 1.94 14.67 -2.73
CA GLY A 92 1.61 13.51 -3.56
C GLY A 92 2.36 13.36 -4.86
N LEU A 93 3.27 14.27 -5.20
CA LEU A 93 4.06 14.22 -6.43
C LEU A 93 5.55 14.38 -6.15
N GLN A 94 6.31 13.37 -6.54
CA GLN A 94 7.77 13.39 -6.49
C GLN A 94 8.34 13.43 -7.90
N HIS A 95 9.44 14.15 -8.07
CA HIS A 95 10.19 14.22 -9.32
C HIS A 95 11.69 14.17 -8.98
N LYS A 96 12.18 12.94 -8.75
CA LYS A 96 13.57 12.63 -8.39
C LYS A 96 14.47 12.44 -9.61
N TYR A 97 13.94 11.73 -10.61
CA TYR A 97 14.63 11.43 -11.86
C TYR A 97 14.00 12.23 -12.97
N GLU A 98 14.82 12.87 -13.79
CA GLU A 98 14.42 13.79 -14.87
C GLU A 98 13.25 13.30 -15.72
N GLN A 99 13.18 12.00 -16.02
CA GLN A 99 12.14 11.47 -16.91
C GLN A 99 10.91 10.90 -16.20
N THR A 100 10.90 10.86 -14.86
CA THR A 100 9.90 10.11 -14.07
C THR A 100 9.23 10.94 -12.99
N ALA A 101 7.92 11.14 -13.13
CA ALA A 101 7.07 11.56 -12.02
C ALA A 101 6.57 10.35 -11.24
N LEU A 102 6.58 10.43 -9.91
CA LEU A 102 5.95 9.44 -9.02
C LEU A 102 4.76 10.10 -8.29
N ILE A 103 3.59 9.47 -8.38
CA ILE A 103 2.37 9.93 -7.74
C ILE A 103 2.02 9.03 -6.55
N LEU A 104 1.94 9.59 -5.35
CA LEU A 104 1.41 8.91 -4.16
C LEU A 104 -0.12 9.03 -4.17
N SER A 105 -0.78 8.10 -4.87
CA SER A 105 -2.22 8.12 -5.13
C SER A 105 -3.09 7.79 -3.90
N THR A 106 -2.55 7.03 -2.95
CA THR A 106 -3.27 6.56 -1.78
C THR A 106 -2.30 6.22 -0.66
N ASN A 107 -2.77 6.22 0.58
CA ASN A 107 -2.07 5.73 1.76
C ASN A 107 -2.54 4.33 2.18
N LYS A 108 -3.40 3.69 1.38
CA LYS A 108 -3.94 2.36 1.68
C LYS A 108 -3.22 1.30 0.87
N CYS A 109 -3.14 0.11 1.45
CA CYS A 109 -2.73 -1.14 0.81
C CYS A 109 -3.73 -2.23 1.20
N ALA A 110 -3.70 -3.36 0.49
CA ALA A 110 -4.48 -4.54 0.85
C ALA A 110 -3.92 -5.20 2.12
N THR A 111 -2.59 -5.33 2.19
CA THR A 111 -1.86 -5.77 3.39
C THR A 111 -0.76 -4.76 3.74
N TYR A 112 -0.61 -4.45 5.04
CA TYR A 112 0.43 -3.56 5.55
C TYR A 112 1.68 -4.34 5.92
N CYS A 113 2.68 -4.28 5.05
CA CYS A 113 3.96 -4.95 5.22
C CYS A 113 4.70 -4.40 6.45
N ARG A 114 5.21 -5.27 7.34
CA ARG A 114 5.95 -4.82 8.54
C ARG A 114 7.27 -4.12 8.22
N TYR A 115 7.80 -4.38 7.03
CA TYR A 115 9.01 -3.79 6.45
C TYR A 115 8.74 -2.62 5.48
N CYS A 116 7.54 -2.04 5.49
CA CYS A 116 7.20 -0.92 4.60
C CYS A 116 8.10 0.30 4.87
N PHE A 117 8.86 0.76 3.87
CA PHE A 117 9.69 1.97 4.00
C PHE A 117 8.86 3.27 4.10
N ARG A 118 7.58 3.22 3.69
CA ARG A 118 6.57 4.29 3.85
C ARG A 118 5.71 4.11 5.11
N LYS A 119 6.27 3.52 6.17
CA LYS A 119 5.57 3.26 7.44
C LYS A 119 4.96 4.51 8.10
N ARG A 120 5.50 5.69 7.79
CA ARG A 120 4.99 7.00 8.22
C ARG A 120 3.65 7.39 7.56
N LEU A 121 3.36 6.81 6.41
CA LEU A 121 2.26 7.18 5.53
C LEU A 121 1.16 6.11 5.50
N VAL A 122 1.56 4.85 5.33
CA VAL A 122 0.61 3.77 5.06
C VAL A 122 -0.30 3.48 6.26
N GLY A 123 -1.61 3.47 6.02
CA GLY A 123 -2.63 3.19 7.03
C GLY A 123 -2.89 4.32 8.03
N LEU A 124 -2.21 5.45 7.90
CA LEU A 124 -2.31 6.60 8.80
C LEU A 124 -2.89 7.82 8.08
N PRO A 125 -3.62 8.72 8.77
CA PRO A 125 -3.99 10.00 8.18
C PRO A 125 -2.74 10.71 7.64
N SER A 126 -2.73 11.03 6.33
CA SER A 126 -1.55 11.56 5.67
C SER A 126 -1.90 12.78 4.82
N LYS A 127 -1.00 13.76 4.84
CA LYS A 127 -1.00 14.93 3.93
C LYS A 127 -0.06 14.73 2.75
N GLU A 128 0.68 13.61 2.71
CA GLU A 128 1.69 13.32 1.69
C GLU A 128 1.09 12.73 0.41
N VAL A 129 -0.17 12.26 0.44
CA VAL A 129 -0.88 11.74 -0.74
C VAL A 129 -1.46 12.87 -1.58
N ILE A 130 -1.61 12.62 -2.88
CA ILE A 130 -2.18 13.58 -3.81
C ILE A 130 -3.64 13.87 -3.41
N LYS A 131 -3.99 15.16 -3.31
CA LYS A 131 -5.36 15.58 -2.96
C LYS A 131 -6.19 15.88 -4.20
N ARG A 132 -5.57 16.52 -5.18
CA ARG A 132 -6.16 16.88 -6.46
C ARG A 132 -5.24 16.37 -7.54
N PHE A 133 -5.69 15.36 -8.26
CA PHE A 133 -4.88 14.71 -9.30
C PHE A 133 -4.50 15.70 -10.41
N ASP A 134 -5.37 16.67 -10.71
CA ASP A 134 -5.12 17.75 -11.67
C ASP A 134 -3.86 18.56 -11.36
N ASP A 135 -3.52 18.78 -10.08
CA ASP A 135 -2.32 19.53 -9.69
C ASP A 135 -1.05 18.77 -10.13
N ALA A 136 -1.07 17.43 -10.08
CA ALA A 136 0.02 16.61 -10.59
C ALA A 136 0.07 16.58 -12.13
N VAL A 137 -1.09 16.54 -12.77
CA VAL A 137 -1.22 16.57 -14.23
C VAL A 137 -0.68 17.87 -14.81
N GLU A 138 -1.01 19.01 -14.19
CA GLU A 138 -0.52 20.32 -14.62
C GLU A 138 1.00 20.41 -14.51
N TYR A 139 1.57 19.92 -13.40
CA TYR A 139 3.03 19.80 -13.27
C TYR A 139 3.63 18.94 -14.39
N ILE A 140 3.08 17.76 -14.65
CA ILE A 140 3.61 16.86 -15.70
C ILE A 140 3.51 17.50 -17.09
N LYS A 141 2.45 18.27 -17.38
CA LYS A 141 2.29 18.99 -18.65
C LYS A 141 3.34 20.08 -18.85
N GLN A 142 3.77 20.76 -17.79
CA GLN A 142 4.78 21.82 -17.84
C GLN A 142 6.22 21.29 -17.92
N HIS A 143 6.41 19.98 -17.72
CA HIS A 143 7.70 19.31 -17.65
C HIS A 143 7.82 18.27 -18.77
N GLU A 144 8.18 18.72 -19.98
CA GLU A 144 8.26 17.88 -21.19
C GLU A 144 9.33 16.78 -21.13
N GLU A 145 10.31 16.91 -20.23
CA GLU A 145 11.32 15.89 -19.96
C GLU A 145 10.71 14.61 -19.37
N ILE A 146 9.56 14.72 -18.70
CA ILE A 146 8.87 13.60 -18.05
C ILE A 146 8.20 12.75 -19.12
N ASN A 147 8.75 11.58 -19.40
CA ASN A 147 8.17 10.65 -20.37
C ASN A 147 7.46 9.46 -19.72
N ASN A 148 7.49 9.33 -18.38
CA ASN A 148 6.76 8.29 -17.70
C ASN A 148 6.28 8.70 -16.30
N VAL A 149 5.14 8.13 -15.92
CA VAL A 149 4.52 8.32 -14.60
C VAL A 149 4.44 6.99 -13.87
N LEU A 150 4.88 6.96 -12.61
CA LEU A 150 4.70 5.86 -11.69
C LEU A 150 3.60 6.20 -10.68
N ILE A 151 2.43 5.59 -10.82
CA ILE A 151 1.37 5.65 -9.83
C ILE A 151 1.71 4.66 -8.70
N SER A 152 1.82 5.18 -7.48
CA SER A 152 2.25 4.46 -6.28
C SER A 152 1.51 5.02 -5.06
N GLY A 153 2.15 5.05 -3.89
CA GLY A 153 1.58 5.45 -2.60
C GLY A 153 1.79 4.33 -1.57
N GLY A 154 0.70 3.88 -0.97
CA GLY A 154 0.59 2.54 -0.42
C GLY A 154 0.53 1.53 -1.56
N ASP A 155 -0.65 1.26 -2.08
CA ASP A 155 -0.87 0.43 -3.25
C ASP A 155 -2.00 1.00 -4.12
N PRO A 156 -1.73 1.48 -5.34
CA PRO A 156 -2.75 2.11 -6.18
C PRO A 156 -3.83 1.15 -6.65
N LEU A 157 -3.56 -0.17 -6.71
CA LEU A 157 -4.54 -1.14 -7.24
C LEU A 157 -5.60 -1.56 -6.22
N VAL A 158 -5.54 -1.03 -4.99
CA VAL A 158 -6.68 -1.10 -4.05
C VAL A 158 -7.72 -0.01 -4.28
N LEU A 159 -7.46 0.94 -5.19
CA LEU A 159 -8.46 1.91 -5.63
C LEU A 159 -9.47 1.22 -6.56
N SER A 160 -10.65 1.82 -6.67
CA SER A 160 -11.69 1.32 -7.56
C SER A 160 -11.28 1.45 -9.03
N ASN A 161 -11.91 0.66 -9.90
CA ASN A 161 -11.63 0.72 -11.34
C ASN A 161 -11.91 2.12 -11.91
N GLU A 162 -12.96 2.79 -11.42
CA GLU A 162 -13.35 4.12 -11.89
C GLU A 162 -12.28 5.18 -11.57
N ILE A 163 -11.65 5.09 -10.38
CA ILE A 163 -10.55 5.98 -10.02
C ILE A 163 -9.32 5.70 -10.91
N ILE A 164 -8.97 4.43 -11.09
CA ILE A 164 -7.82 4.04 -11.93
C ILE A 164 -8.04 4.48 -13.39
N GLU A 165 -9.24 4.27 -13.92
CA GLU A 165 -9.64 4.72 -15.26
C GLU A 165 -9.54 6.24 -15.38
N SER A 166 -9.98 6.99 -14.37
CA SER A 166 -9.83 8.46 -14.39
C SER A 166 -8.37 8.92 -14.44
N PHE A 167 -7.46 8.24 -13.74
CA PHE A 167 -6.03 8.54 -13.81
C PHE A 167 -5.46 8.22 -15.19
N LEU A 168 -5.82 7.06 -15.74
CA LEU A 168 -5.37 6.62 -17.06
C LEU A 168 -5.86 7.55 -18.16
N ALA A 169 -7.13 7.94 -18.15
CA ALA A 169 -7.71 8.85 -19.15
C ALA A 169 -6.93 10.16 -19.20
N VAL A 170 -6.77 10.83 -18.06
CA VAL A 170 -6.10 12.14 -18.01
C VAL A 170 -4.61 12.06 -18.36
N LEU A 171 -3.91 11.03 -17.91
CA LEU A 171 -2.48 10.87 -18.21
C LEU A 171 -2.23 10.45 -19.67
N SER A 172 -3.12 9.65 -20.27
CA SER A 172 -2.95 9.18 -21.66
C SER A 172 -3.12 10.30 -22.69
N ASP A 173 -3.80 11.39 -22.32
CA ASP A 173 -3.95 12.58 -23.15
C ASP A 173 -2.66 13.44 -23.21
N ILE A 174 -1.66 13.15 -22.38
CA ILE A 174 -0.40 13.91 -22.34
C ILE A 174 0.57 13.36 -23.39
N SER A 175 0.79 14.14 -24.46
CA SER A 175 1.50 13.70 -25.67
C SER A 175 2.94 13.20 -25.48
N HIS A 176 3.68 13.72 -24.49
CA HIS A 176 5.06 13.34 -24.21
C HIS A 176 5.19 12.13 -23.27
N LEU A 177 4.09 11.67 -22.66
CA LEU A 177 4.09 10.46 -21.84
C LEU A 177 4.08 9.21 -22.73
N LYS A 178 5.04 8.32 -22.47
CA LYS A 178 5.20 7.03 -23.14
C LYS A 178 4.75 5.86 -22.27
N PHE A 179 4.86 6.01 -20.95
CA PHE A 179 4.53 4.93 -20.02
C PHE A 179 3.77 5.44 -18.80
N ILE A 180 2.68 4.75 -18.46
CA ILE A 180 2.02 4.85 -17.15
C ILE A 180 2.25 3.52 -16.46
N ARG A 181 2.87 3.55 -15.28
CA ARG A 181 3.27 2.38 -14.51
C ARG A 181 2.57 2.37 -13.15
N PHE A 182 2.28 1.18 -12.64
CA PHE A 182 1.73 0.99 -11.30
C PHE A 182 2.72 0.24 -10.43
N GLY A 183 3.06 0.81 -9.28
CA GLY A 183 3.80 0.10 -8.24
C GLY A 183 2.84 -0.56 -7.28
N SER A 184 2.61 -1.86 -7.43
CA SER A 184 1.58 -2.60 -6.66
C SER A 184 2.11 -3.93 -6.11
N ARG A 185 1.68 -4.26 -4.89
CA ARG A 185 1.86 -5.58 -4.26
C ARG A 185 0.55 -6.37 -4.25
N THR A 186 -0.56 -5.77 -4.69
CA THR A 186 -1.89 -6.37 -4.75
C THR A 186 -1.91 -7.75 -5.43
N PRO A 187 -1.18 -8.02 -6.53
CA PRO A 187 -1.14 -9.38 -7.12
C PRO A 187 -0.67 -10.47 -6.15
N VAL A 188 0.17 -10.12 -5.16
CA VAL A 188 0.74 -11.05 -4.18
C VAL A 188 -0.16 -11.21 -2.96
N VAL A 189 -0.85 -10.15 -2.53
CA VAL A 189 -1.58 -10.13 -1.25
C VAL A 189 -3.10 -10.14 -1.41
N LEU A 190 -3.61 -9.90 -2.61
CA LEU A 190 -5.04 -9.85 -2.95
C LEU A 190 -5.20 -10.22 -4.45
N PRO A 191 -4.87 -11.45 -4.86
CA PRO A 191 -4.95 -11.86 -6.26
C PRO A 191 -6.39 -11.83 -6.80
N SER A 192 -7.40 -11.97 -5.93
CA SER A 192 -8.83 -11.85 -6.27
C SER A 192 -9.19 -10.53 -6.97
N ARG A 193 -8.39 -9.46 -6.80
CA ARG A 193 -8.57 -8.17 -7.49
C ARG A 193 -8.49 -8.26 -9.02
N PHE A 194 -7.84 -9.30 -9.54
CA PHE A 194 -7.58 -9.51 -10.97
C PHE A 194 -8.41 -10.67 -11.54
N GLU A 195 -9.31 -11.23 -10.76
CA GLU A 195 -10.27 -12.20 -11.29
C GLU A 195 -11.35 -11.47 -12.09
N ASP A 196 -11.67 -12.00 -13.27
CA ASP A 196 -12.75 -11.48 -14.09
C ASP A 196 -14.09 -11.97 -13.53
N GLU A 197 -14.96 -11.04 -13.13
CA GLU A 197 -16.33 -11.34 -12.70
C GLU A 197 -17.13 -12.07 -13.79
N ARG A 198 -16.74 -11.93 -15.07
CA ARG A 198 -17.37 -12.56 -16.25
C ARG A 198 -16.80 -13.94 -16.59
N ALA A 199 -15.73 -14.38 -15.93
CA ALA A 199 -15.08 -15.66 -16.21
C ALA A 199 -15.64 -16.84 -15.40
N ASN A 200 -16.82 -16.68 -14.77
CA ASN A 200 -17.59 -17.75 -14.14
C ASN A 200 -19.01 -17.83 -14.70
#